data_AF-A0A4Y2G4J5-F1
#
_entry.id   AF-A0A4Y2G4J5-F1
#
_cell.length_a   1.000
_cell.length_b   1.000
_cell.length_c   1.000
_cell.angle_alpha   90.00
_cell.angle_beta   90.00
_cell.angle_gamma   90.00
#
_symmetry.space_group_name_H-M   'P 1'
#
loop_
_entity.id
_entity.type
_entity.pdbx_description
1 polymer ?
#
loop_
_entity_poly.entity_id
_entity_poly.type
_entity_poly.pdbx_seq_one_letter_code
_entity_poly.pdbx_strand_id
1 'polypeptide(L)'
;MSSDHNPILLNLFLKYSVPKITGKLTTNWNLFTSSLNKIEIQNPYDISTPTQLDKYVRDLESQINHAKLSASKPIKANTTYVDARLKELAAEHLKLESESLTKKLTNVNFEDGTIWKFVRPFKKKYKKINPLPSPACIANTDDEKDDCLANSLELQFSLNNIPHPDIEETVIGSVTCFRLENNMGTVLIDSSSPLK
;
A
#
# COMPACT_ATOMS: atom_id res chain seq x y z
N MET A 1 33.21 48.04 -1.76
CA MET A 1 34.00 47.74 -0.55
C MET A 1 33.24 46.69 0.22
N SER A 2 33.85 45.54 0.45
CA SER A 2 33.22 44.44 1.19
C SER A 2 33.28 44.75 2.69
N SER A 3 32.19 44.48 3.40
CA SER A 3 32.11 44.63 4.87
C SER A 3 33.21 43.81 5.55
N ASP A 4 33.87 44.38 6.56
CA ASP A 4 34.88 43.74 7.41
C ASP A 4 34.26 42.88 8.53
N HIS A 5 32.93 42.76 8.53
CA HIS A 5 32.19 41.91 9.46
C HIS A 5 32.08 40.46 8.95
N ASN A 6 32.61 39.52 9.75
CA ASN A 6 32.49 38.09 9.49
C ASN A 6 31.06 37.63 9.81
N PRO A 7 30.30 37.12 8.83
CA PRO A 7 28.91 36.70 9.08
C PRO A 7 28.90 35.52 10.05
N ILE A 8 28.14 35.67 11.13
CA ILE A 8 27.90 34.60 12.09
C ILE A 8 26.70 33.79 11.59
N LEU A 9 26.87 32.48 11.43
CA LEU A 9 25.81 31.56 11.06
C LEU A 9 25.19 30.95 12.32
N LEU A 10 23.89 31.12 12.50
CA LEU A 10 23.13 30.49 13.57
C LEU A 10 22.29 29.34 13.00
N ASN A 11 22.51 28.12 13.48
CA ASN A 11 21.70 26.94 13.11
C ASN A 11 20.60 26.73 14.14
N LEU A 12 19.36 26.99 13.73
CA LEU A 12 18.17 26.77 14.56
C LEU A 12 17.43 25.51 14.10
N PHE A 13 17.34 24.51 14.97
CA PHE A 13 16.52 23.32 14.73
C PHE A 13 15.09 23.57 15.23
N LEU A 14 14.28 24.23 14.39
CA LEU A 14 12.89 24.52 14.69
C LEU A 14 12.00 23.33 14.31
N LYS A 15 11.34 22.71 15.28
CA LYS A 15 10.22 21.78 15.03
C LYS A 15 8.94 22.58 14.74
N TYR A 16 8.90 23.29 13.62
CA TYR A 16 7.69 23.99 13.21
C TYR A 16 6.96 23.20 12.12
N SER A 17 5.65 23.04 12.27
CA SER A 17 4.79 22.56 11.20
C SER A 17 4.14 23.77 10.53
N VAL A 18 4.32 23.91 9.22
CA VAL A 18 3.56 24.91 8.45
C VAL A 18 2.07 24.61 8.66
N PRO A 19 1.24 25.56 9.15
CA PRO A 19 -0.18 25.32 9.31
C PRO A 19 -0.79 24.86 7.98
N LYS A 20 -1.67 23.86 8.03
CA LYS A 20 -2.36 23.32 6.85
C LYS A 20 -3.40 24.33 6.36
N ILE A 21 -2.96 25.34 5.64
CA ILE A 21 -3.80 26.32 4.98
C ILE A 21 -4.10 25.81 3.56
N THR A 22 -5.33 25.35 3.36
CA THR A 22 -5.85 24.93 2.04
C THR A 22 -6.15 26.15 1.18
N GLY A 23 -5.40 26.33 0.09
CA GLY A 23 -5.64 27.36 -0.93
C GLY A 23 -4.51 28.39 -1.08
N LYS A 24 -4.57 29.19 -2.15
CA LYS A 24 -3.62 30.30 -2.37
C LYS A 24 -3.98 31.46 -1.44
N LEU A 25 -3.04 31.90 -0.62
CA LEU A 25 -3.18 33.07 0.25
C LEU A 25 -2.31 34.22 -0.24
N THR A 26 -2.78 35.45 -0.02
CA THR A 26 -1.96 36.65 -0.12
C THR A 26 -1.70 37.16 1.28
N THR A 27 -0.46 37.56 1.56
CA THR A 27 -0.08 38.14 2.86
C THR A 27 0.27 39.60 2.66
N ASN A 28 -0.36 40.48 3.43
CA ASN A 28 0.10 41.86 3.54
C ASN A 28 1.35 41.90 4.43
N TRP A 29 2.52 41.91 3.79
CA TRP A 29 3.80 41.91 4.49
C TRP A 29 4.02 43.15 5.35
N ASN A 30 3.57 44.33 4.92
CA ASN A 30 3.70 45.55 5.72
C ASN A 30 2.91 45.46 7.02
N LEU A 31 1.68 44.92 6.96
CA LEU A 31 0.85 44.69 8.15
C LEU A 31 1.45 43.61 9.05
N PHE A 32 1.98 42.53 8.48
CA PHE A 32 2.66 41.47 9.22
C PHE A 32 3.88 42.02 9.97
N THR A 33 4.77 42.72 9.29
CA THR A 33 5.97 43.36 9.87
C THR A 33 5.59 44.38 10.94
N SER A 34 4.56 45.21 10.70
CA SER A 34 4.08 46.17 11.71
C SER A 34 3.53 45.48 12.95
N SER A 35 2.98 44.28 12.81
CA SER A 35 2.47 43.48 13.94
C SER A 35 3.62 42.81 14.70
N LEU A 36 4.65 42.32 14.00
CA LEU A 36 5.85 41.76 14.62
C LEU A 36 6.65 42.80 15.40
N ASN A 37 6.77 44.02 14.89
CA ASN A 37 7.49 45.11 15.59
C ASN A 37 6.82 45.54 16.90
N LYS A 38 5.57 45.14 17.14
CA LYS A 38 4.84 45.39 18.39
C LYS A 38 5.02 44.27 19.41
N ILE A 39 5.61 43.14 19.03
CA ILE A 39 5.89 42.03 19.94
C ILE A 39 7.02 42.47 20.86
N GLU A 40 6.74 42.57 22.15
CA GLU A 40 7.75 42.85 23.17
C GLU A 40 8.59 41.59 23.41
N ILE A 41 9.87 41.66 23.07
CA ILE A 41 10.82 40.59 23.35
C ILE A 41 11.21 40.72 24.83
N GLN A 42 10.93 39.69 25.63
CA GLN A 42 11.33 39.67 27.04
C GLN A 42 12.86 39.73 27.17
N ASN A 43 13.31 40.41 28.21
CA ASN A 43 14.73 40.49 28.51
C ASN A 43 15.28 39.09 28.82
N PRO A 44 16.34 38.62 28.15
CA PRO A 44 16.89 37.28 28.36
C PRO A 44 17.36 37.01 29.80
N TYR A 45 17.65 38.06 30.59
CA TYR A 45 18.06 37.91 31.99
C TYR A 45 16.92 37.52 32.94
N ASP A 46 15.65 37.61 32.50
CA ASP A 46 14.48 37.29 33.32
C ASP A 46 14.07 35.80 33.22
N ILE A 47 14.68 35.05 32.29
CA ILE A 47 14.42 33.63 32.09
C ILE A 47 15.40 32.82 32.94
N SER A 48 14.96 32.39 34.12
CA SER A 48 15.80 31.67 35.09
C SER A 48 15.51 30.15 35.13
N THR A 49 14.47 29.69 34.46
CA THR A 49 14.07 28.27 34.47
C THR A 49 13.71 27.75 33.07
N PRO A 50 13.94 26.46 32.79
CA PRO A 50 13.54 25.84 31.52
C PRO A 50 12.03 25.97 31.22
N THR A 51 11.18 25.87 32.24
CA THR A 51 9.72 26.01 32.09
C THR A 51 9.31 27.42 31.66
N GLN A 52 10.01 28.45 32.14
CA GLN A 52 9.78 29.83 31.71
C GLN A 52 10.18 30.02 30.25
N LEU A 53 11.30 29.42 29.83
CA LEU A 53 11.75 29.43 28.44
C LEU A 53 10.70 28.79 27.53
N ASP A 54 10.20 27.59 27.88
CA ASP A 54 9.18 26.89 27.08
C ASP A 54 7.86 27.65 27.02
N LYS A 55 7.48 28.34 28.10
CA LYS A 55 6.29 29.20 28.11
C LYS A 55 6.48 30.41 27.18
N TYR A 56 7.64 31.04 27.24
CA TYR A 56 7.98 32.19 26.41
C TYR A 56 8.02 31.84 24.93
N VAL A 57 8.67 30.73 24.56
CA VAL A 57 8.72 30.24 23.19
C VAL A 57 7.31 29.98 22.66
N ARG A 58 6.45 29.30 23.44
CA ARG A 58 5.05 29.06 23.04
C ARG A 58 4.26 30.34 22.84
N ASP A 59 4.47 31.34 23.70
CA ASP A 59 3.77 32.61 23.59
C ASP A 59 4.23 33.42 22.36
N LEU A 60 5.53 33.48 22.11
CA LEU A 60 6.09 34.06 20.89
C LEU A 60 5.56 33.38 19.62
N GLU A 61 5.56 32.05 19.60
CA GLU A 61 5.02 31.27 18.48
C GLU A 61 3.54 31.60 18.25
N SER A 62 2.75 31.69 19.31
CA SER A 62 1.34 32.09 19.25
C SER A 62 1.16 33.47 18.65
N GLN A 63 1.95 34.46 19.10
CA GLN A 63 1.91 35.83 18.62
C GLN A 63 2.31 35.94 17.13
N ILE A 64 3.36 35.23 16.70
CA ILE A 64 3.79 35.16 15.30
C ILE A 64 2.69 34.55 14.42
N ASN A 65 2.08 33.46 14.88
CA ASN A 65 1.00 32.80 14.16
C ASN A 65 -0.23 33.70 14.04
N HIS A 66 -0.61 34.40 15.11
CA HIS A 66 -1.72 35.33 15.10
C HIS A 66 -1.47 36.53 14.16
N ALA A 67 -0.26 37.10 14.18
CA ALA A 67 0.16 38.14 13.24
C ALA A 67 0.08 37.65 11.78
N LYS A 68 0.49 36.40 11.52
CA LYS A 68 0.44 35.81 10.19
C LYS A 68 -1.00 35.63 9.72
N LEU A 69 -1.86 35.05 10.54
CA LEU A 69 -3.26 34.78 10.19
C LEU A 69 -4.05 36.08 9.95
N SER A 70 -3.84 37.10 10.78
CA SER A 70 -4.50 38.41 10.62
C SER A 70 -4.03 39.18 9.38
N ALA A 71 -2.76 39.03 8.98
CA ALA A 71 -2.20 39.67 7.79
C ALA A 71 -2.44 38.88 6.49
N SER A 72 -2.86 37.62 6.58
CA SER A 72 -3.15 36.76 5.43
C SER A 72 -4.64 36.77 5.06
N LYS A 73 -4.93 36.75 3.75
CA LYS A 73 -6.29 36.63 3.22
C LYS A 73 -6.31 35.61 2.08
N PRO A 74 -7.42 34.86 1.90
CA PRO A 74 -7.57 33.98 0.76
C PRO A 74 -7.56 34.78 -0.54
N ILE A 75 -6.70 34.37 -1.48
CA ILE A 75 -6.79 34.84 -2.85
C ILE A 75 -8.03 34.19 -3.43
N LYS A 76 -9.06 34.99 -3.67
CA LYS A 76 -10.19 34.56 -4.49
C LYS A 76 -9.60 34.15 -5.84
N ALA A 77 -9.89 32.93 -6.30
CA ALA A 77 -9.53 32.52 -7.65
C ALA A 77 -10.00 33.61 -8.62
N ASN A 78 -9.22 33.90 -9.68
CA ASN A 78 -9.69 34.75 -10.74
C ASN A 78 -10.98 34.13 -11.28
N THR A 79 -12.12 34.73 -10.95
CA THR A 79 -13.39 34.26 -11.49
C THR A 79 -13.38 34.70 -12.95
N THR A 80 -12.85 33.87 -13.83
CA THR A 80 -13.25 33.91 -15.24
C THR A 80 -14.77 33.93 -15.22
N TYR A 81 -15.38 34.92 -15.86
CA TYR A 81 -16.82 34.95 -15.96
C TYR A 81 -17.29 33.62 -16.57
N VAL A 82 -18.03 32.85 -15.77
CA VAL A 82 -18.68 31.63 -16.24
C VAL A 82 -20.15 31.97 -16.32
N ASP A 83 -20.70 31.85 -17.53
CA ASP A 83 -22.10 32.06 -17.82
C ASP A 83 -22.99 31.27 -16.84
N ALA A 84 -24.06 31.89 -16.35
CA ALA A 84 -24.97 31.28 -15.39
C ALA A 84 -25.58 29.97 -15.91
N ARG A 85 -25.87 29.87 -17.22
CA ARG A 85 -26.39 28.66 -17.85
C ARG A 85 -25.38 27.53 -17.85
N LEU A 86 -24.09 27.82 -18.05
CA LEU A 86 -23.05 26.79 -18.02
C LEU A 86 -22.87 26.21 -16.62
N LYS A 87 -23.00 27.03 -15.56
CA LYS A 87 -23.00 26.55 -14.18
C LYS A 87 -24.20 25.65 -13.88
N GLU A 88 -25.38 26.06 -14.32
CA GLU A 88 -26.62 25.31 -14.14
C GLU A 88 -26.55 23.96 -14.84
N LEU A 89 -26.15 23.94 -16.12
CA LEU A 89 -25.94 22.71 -16.89
C LEU A 89 -24.93 21.76 -16.24
N ALA A 90 -23.82 22.29 -15.71
CA ALA A 90 -22.82 21.48 -15.03
C ALA A 90 -23.38 20.87 -13.73
N ALA A 91 -24.14 21.64 -12.95
CA ALA A 91 -24.78 21.14 -11.73
C ALA A 91 -25.82 20.07 -12.04
N GLU A 92 -26.62 20.27 -13.08
CA GLU A 92 -27.63 19.32 -13.53
C GLU A 92 -26.99 18.02 -14.05
N HIS A 93 -25.91 18.12 -14.83
CA HIS A 93 -25.15 16.96 -15.30
C HIS A 93 -24.59 16.13 -14.13
N LEU A 94 -23.98 16.79 -13.13
CA LEU A 94 -23.48 16.10 -11.93
C LEU A 94 -24.60 15.40 -11.17
N LYS A 95 -25.76 16.04 -11.06
CA LYS A 95 -26.94 15.45 -10.41
C LYS A 95 -27.41 14.20 -11.17
N LEU A 96 -27.57 14.28 -12.49
CA LEU A 96 -27.98 13.16 -13.34
C LEU A 96 -26.97 12.00 -13.29
N GLU A 97 -25.67 12.30 -13.29
CA GLU A 97 -24.63 11.28 -13.17
C GLU A 97 -24.70 10.59 -11.81
N SER A 98 -24.89 11.35 -10.73
CA SER A 98 -25.06 10.79 -9.39
C SER A 98 -26.29 9.89 -9.27
N GLU A 99 -27.44 10.31 -9.84
CA GLU A 99 -28.68 9.55 -9.85
C GLU A 99 -28.57 8.28 -10.71
N SER A 100 -27.85 8.35 -11.83
CA SER A 100 -27.55 7.19 -12.67
C SER A 100 -26.69 6.17 -11.92
N LEU A 101 -25.65 6.63 -11.21
CA LEU A 101 -24.79 5.77 -10.40
C LEU A 101 -25.54 5.15 -9.22
N THR A 102 -26.38 5.92 -8.51
CA THR A 102 -27.16 5.38 -7.39
C THR A 102 -28.14 4.32 -7.88
N LYS A 103 -28.87 4.57 -8.98
CA LYS A 103 -29.75 3.58 -9.59
C LYS A 103 -29.00 2.32 -10.03
N LYS A 104 -27.79 2.48 -10.57
CA LYS A 104 -26.95 1.33 -10.96
C LYS A 104 -26.57 0.51 -9.75
N LEU A 105 -26.20 1.13 -8.64
CA LEU A 105 -25.83 0.47 -7.38
C LEU A 105 -27.01 -0.23 -6.72
N THR A 106 -28.20 0.38 -6.68
CA THR A 106 -29.39 -0.22 -6.05
C THR A 106 -29.92 -1.41 -6.84
N ASN A 107 -29.68 -1.48 -8.15
CA ASN A 107 -30.08 -2.59 -9.00
C ASN A 107 -29.02 -3.71 -9.06
N VAL A 108 -27.90 -3.60 -8.34
CA VAL A 108 -26.92 -4.69 -8.26
C VAL A 108 -27.42 -5.75 -7.28
N ASN A 109 -27.59 -6.97 -7.75
CA ASN A 109 -27.91 -8.13 -6.93
C ASN A 109 -26.83 -9.22 -7.07
N PHE A 110 -26.76 -10.09 -6.06
CA PHE A 110 -25.86 -11.24 -6.01
C PHE A 110 -26.44 -12.47 -6.73
N GLU A 111 -27.76 -12.67 -6.70
CA GLU A 111 -28.43 -13.86 -7.26
C GLU A 111 -28.53 -13.85 -8.80
N ASP A 112 -28.67 -12.68 -9.42
CA ASP A 112 -28.87 -12.53 -10.87
C ASP A 112 -27.55 -12.35 -11.65
N GLY A 113 -26.41 -12.38 -10.95
CA GLY A 113 -25.08 -12.16 -11.50
C GLY A 113 -24.78 -10.70 -11.92
N THR A 114 -25.66 -9.74 -11.62
CA THR A 114 -25.44 -8.31 -11.93
C THR A 114 -24.23 -7.76 -11.18
N ILE A 115 -23.95 -8.26 -9.96
CA ILE A 115 -22.74 -7.94 -9.20
C ILE A 115 -21.46 -8.23 -9.98
N TRP A 116 -21.40 -9.36 -10.68
CA TRP A 116 -20.23 -9.75 -11.46
C TRP A 116 -20.01 -8.83 -12.66
N LYS A 117 -21.09 -8.43 -13.35
CA LYS A 117 -21.03 -7.43 -14.44
C LYS A 117 -20.57 -6.07 -13.93
N PHE A 118 -21.02 -5.66 -12.75
CA PHE A 118 -20.64 -4.40 -12.12
C PHE A 118 -19.16 -4.36 -11.74
N VAL A 119 -18.63 -5.42 -11.11
CA VAL A 119 -17.23 -5.45 -10.64
C VAL A 119 -16.19 -5.74 -11.74
N ARG A 120 -16.61 -6.36 -12.85
CA ARG A 120 -15.73 -6.79 -13.95
C ARG A 120 -14.78 -5.71 -14.48
N PRO A 121 -15.21 -4.45 -14.73
CA PRO A 121 -14.30 -3.41 -15.22
C PRO A 121 -13.21 -3.05 -14.20
N PHE A 122 -13.52 -3.10 -12.90
CA PHE A 122 -12.59 -2.76 -11.82
C PHE A 122 -11.54 -3.85 -11.57
N LYS A 123 -11.74 -5.06 -12.09
CA LYS A 123 -10.83 -6.20 -11.95
C LYS A 123 -9.87 -6.39 -13.13
N LYS A 124 -9.93 -5.56 -14.18
CA LYS A 124 -9.03 -5.67 -15.33
C LYS A 124 -7.60 -5.23 -14.99
N LYS A 125 -6.81 -6.16 -14.45
CA LYS A 125 -5.34 -6.12 -14.50
C LYS A 125 -4.88 -7.22 -15.46
N TYR A 126 -5.04 -7.01 -16.78
CA TYR A 126 -4.44 -7.95 -17.72
C TYR A 126 -2.93 -7.65 -17.79
N LYS A 127 -2.11 -8.62 -17.42
CA LYS A 127 -0.70 -8.62 -17.83
C LYS A 127 -0.68 -9.18 -19.24
N LYS A 128 -0.11 -8.45 -20.19
CA LYS A 128 0.14 -8.98 -21.52
C LYS A 128 1.12 -10.15 -21.37
N ILE A 129 0.63 -11.37 -21.54
CA ILE A 129 1.49 -12.56 -21.57
C ILE A 129 2.25 -12.49 -22.90
N ASN A 130 3.58 -12.61 -22.85
CA ASN A 130 4.37 -12.68 -24.07
C ASN A 130 4.01 -13.97 -24.83
N PRO A 131 3.91 -13.95 -26.17
CA PRO A 131 3.70 -15.16 -26.95
C PRO A 131 4.75 -16.23 -26.60
N LEU A 132 4.33 -17.49 -26.52
CA LEU A 132 5.26 -18.62 -26.35
C LEU A 132 6.15 -18.68 -27.60
N PRO A 133 7.47 -18.46 -27.48
CA PRO A 133 8.36 -18.49 -28.64
C PRO A 133 8.53 -19.94 -29.11
N SER A 134 8.19 -20.22 -30.37
CA SER A 134 8.67 -21.44 -31.02
C SER A 134 10.18 -21.37 -31.24
N PRO A 135 10.85 -22.51 -31.47
CA PRO A 135 12.23 -22.56 -31.94
C PRO A 135 12.48 -21.72 -33.21
N ALA A 136 11.44 -21.44 -34.00
CA ALA A 136 11.48 -20.64 -35.21
C ALA A 136 11.00 -19.18 -35.03
N CYS A 137 10.66 -18.74 -33.80
CA CYS A 137 10.12 -17.40 -33.51
C CYS A 137 8.81 -17.05 -34.27
N ILE A 138 8.01 -18.07 -34.60
CA ILE A 138 6.68 -17.95 -35.22
C ILE A 138 5.59 -18.24 -34.17
N ALA A 139 4.42 -17.62 -34.29
CA ALA A 139 3.28 -17.88 -33.41
C ALA A 139 2.74 -19.30 -33.63
N ASN A 140 2.71 -20.10 -32.56
CA ASN A 140 2.18 -21.45 -32.58
C ASN A 140 0.68 -21.46 -32.91
N THR A 141 0.24 -22.47 -33.66
CA THR A 141 -1.18 -22.84 -33.76
C THR A 141 -1.71 -23.28 -32.38
N ASP A 142 -3.02 -23.31 -32.19
CA ASP A 142 -3.58 -23.67 -30.88
C ASP A 142 -3.26 -25.12 -30.50
N ASP A 143 -3.28 -26.04 -31.47
CA ASP A 143 -2.88 -27.45 -31.26
C ASP A 143 -1.39 -27.57 -30.85
N GLU A 144 -0.49 -26.81 -31.49
CA GLU A 144 0.93 -26.77 -31.12
C GLU A 144 1.18 -26.21 -29.71
N LYS A 145 0.32 -25.30 -29.23
CA LYS A 145 0.40 -24.79 -27.85
C LYS A 145 -0.01 -25.85 -26.86
N ASP A 146 -1.06 -26.60 -27.18
CA ASP A 146 -1.56 -27.68 -26.31
C ASP A 146 -0.50 -28.77 -26.16
N ASP A 147 0.15 -29.16 -27.26
CA ASP A 147 1.25 -30.12 -27.24
C ASP A 147 2.47 -29.60 -26.44
N CYS A 148 2.84 -28.33 -26.62
CA CYS A 148 3.94 -27.72 -25.86
C CYS A 148 3.67 -27.72 -24.34
N LEU A 149 2.42 -27.43 -23.95
CA LEU A 149 2.01 -27.44 -22.55
C LEU A 149 1.97 -28.86 -21.98
N ALA A 150 1.39 -29.81 -22.71
CA ALA A 150 1.32 -31.21 -22.31
C ALA A 150 2.73 -31.79 -22.09
N ASN A 151 3.64 -31.60 -23.04
CA ASN A 151 5.02 -32.07 -22.95
C ASN A 151 5.79 -31.41 -21.81
N SER A 152 5.60 -30.10 -21.59
CA SER A 152 6.25 -29.38 -20.49
C SER A 152 5.76 -29.86 -19.12
N LEU A 153 4.48 -30.19 -19.00
CA LEU A 153 3.91 -30.76 -17.77
C LEU A 153 4.41 -32.20 -17.57
N GLU A 154 4.41 -33.04 -18.60
CA GLU A 154 4.90 -34.42 -18.53
C GLU A 154 6.34 -34.49 -18.01
N LEU A 155 7.23 -33.62 -18.51
CA LEU A 155 8.62 -33.50 -18.04
C LEU A 155 8.74 -33.04 -16.58
N GLN A 156 7.80 -32.24 -16.07
CA GLN A 156 7.82 -31.79 -14.67
C GLN A 156 7.35 -32.87 -13.69
N PHE A 157 6.60 -33.86 -14.16
CA PHE A 157 6.05 -34.94 -13.35
C PHE A 157 6.77 -36.28 -13.56
N SER A 158 7.94 -36.28 -14.20
CA SER A 158 8.78 -37.48 -14.24
C SER A 158 9.14 -37.92 -12.82
N LEU A 159 8.86 -39.19 -12.49
CA LEU A 159 9.28 -39.77 -11.23
C LEU A 159 10.79 -39.59 -11.07
N ASN A 160 11.20 -38.93 -9.99
CA ASN A 160 12.60 -38.88 -9.58
C ASN A 160 13.03 -40.30 -9.21
N ASN A 161 13.48 -41.08 -10.18
CA ASN A 161 14.10 -42.39 -9.94
C ASN A 161 15.55 -42.17 -9.52
N ILE A 162 15.74 -41.42 -8.42
CA ILE A 162 17.05 -41.18 -7.81
C ILE A 162 17.23 -42.32 -6.79
N PRO A 163 18.00 -43.36 -7.10
CA PRO A 163 18.23 -44.44 -6.17
C PRO A 163 18.94 -43.88 -4.94
N HIS A 164 18.34 -44.09 -3.76
CA HIS A 164 18.95 -43.73 -2.49
C HIS A 164 19.23 -45.03 -1.73
N PRO A 165 20.45 -45.59 -1.85
CA PRO A 165 20.75 -46.93 -1.38
C PRO A 165 20.41 -47.13 0.10
N ASP A 166 20.65 -46.11 0.94
CA ASP A 166 20.35 -46.18 2.38
C ASP A 166 18.84 -46.30 2.68
N ILE A 167 17.99 -45.64 1.87
CA ILE A 167 16.53 -45.70 2.04
C ILE A 167 16.01 -47.03 1.50
N GLU A 168 16.54 -47.50 0.38
CA GLU A 168 16.19 -48.80 -0.20
C GLU A 168 16.56 -49.93 0.77
N GLU A 169 17.75 -49.89 1.37
CA GLU A 169 18.18 -50.86 2.39
C GLU A 169 17.28 -50.82 3.64
N THR A 170 16.90 -49.62 4.09
CA THR A 170 15.99 -49.46 5.23
C THR A 170 14.58 -50.00 4.95
N VAL A 171 14.06 -49.75 3.74
CA VAL A 171 12.76 -50.26 3.29
C VAL A 171 12.79 -51.77 3.14
N ILE A 172 13.83 -52.32 2.51
CA ILE A 172 14.02 -53.77 2.36
C ILE A 172 14.13 -54.42 3.74
N GLY A 173 14.95 -53.86 4.64
CA GLY A 173 15.08 -54.31 6.03
C GLY A 173 13.73 -54.34 6.74
N SER A 174 12.98 -53.25 6.70
CA SER A 174 11.65 -53.16 7.33
C SER A 174 10.65 -54.17 6.75
N VAL A 175 10.62 -54.34 5.42
CA VAL A 175 9.74 -55.32 4.75
C VAL A 175 10.14 -56.75 5.13
N THR A 176 11.43 -57.05 5.22
CA THR A 176 11.92 -58.38 5.63
C THR A 176 11.62 -58.68 7.09
N CYS A 177 11.85 -57.73 8.00
CA CYS A 177 11.51 -57.87 9.42
C CYS A 177 10.01 -58.10 9.61
N PHE A 178 9.15 -57.32 8.94
CA PHE A 178 7.69 -57.50 9.00
C PHE A 178 7.26 -58.90 8.52
N ARG A 179 7.88 -59.42 7.47
CA ARG A 179 7.60 -60.79 6.98
C ARG A 179 8.09 -61.87 7.94
N LEU A 180 9.23 -61.66 8.62
CA LEU A 180 9.78 -62.60 9.59
C LEU A 180 9.00 -62.60 10.91
N GLU A 181 8.57 -61.44 11.41
CA GLU A 181 7.71 -61.34 12.60
C GLU A 181 6.38 -62.06 12.40
N ASN A 182 5.79 -61.96 11.19
CA ASN A 182 4.58 -62.70 10.84
C ASN A 182 4.81 -64.22 10.69
N ASN A 183 6.05 -64.68 10.44
CA ASN A 183 6.38 -66.11 10.33
C ASN A 183 6.87 -66.74 11.66
N MET A 184 7.30 -65.96 12.65
CA MET A 184 7.69 -66.47 13.98
C MET A 184 6.46 -66.65 14.92
N GLY A 185 5.31 -66.08 14.57
CA GLY A 185 4.04 -66.26 15.28
C GLY A 185 3.36 -67.63 15.08
N THR A 186 3.88 -68.49 14.19
CA THR A 186 3.25 -69.78 13.84
C THR A 186 3.95 -71.02 14.41
N VAL A 187 5.04 -70.88 15.18
CA VAL A 187 5.87 -72.04 15.64
C VAL A 187 5.79 -72.32 17.16
N LEU A 188 5.00 -71.59 17.95
CA LEU A 188 4.91 -71.81 19.42
C LEU A 188 3.51 -72.19 19.93
N ILE A 189 2.81 -73.12 19.27
CA ILE A 189 1.69 -73.85 19.90
C ILE A 189 1.65 -75.31 19.39
N ASP A 190 2.58 -76.15 19.83
CA ASP A 190 2.30 -77.59 19.93
C ASP A 190 3.24 -78.27 20.95
N SER A 191 2.86 -78.25 22.23
CA SER A 191 3.30 -79.24 23.22
C SER A 191 2.54 -79.07 24.53
N SER A 192 1.32 -79.61 24.60
CA SER A 192 0.87 -80.30 25.80
C SER A 192 -0.13 -81.40 25.42
N SER A 193 0.39 -82.62 25.44
CA SER A 193 -0.24 -83.91 25.17
C SER A 193 -1.37 -84.28 26.15
N PRO A 194 -2.13 -85.37 25.88
CA PRO A 194 -3.48 -85.62 26.40
C PRO A 194 -3.49 -86.61 27.58
N LEU A 195 -4.71 -87.01 27.98
CA LEU A 195 -5.14 -88.06 28.94
C LEU A 195 -5.52 -87.44 30.31
N LYS A 196 -6.70 -87.70 30.87
CA LYS A 196 -7.57 -88.87 30.78
C LYS A 196 -8.99 -88.51 31.22
#